data_AF-A0A6P0VPY4-F1
#
_entry.id   AF-A0A6P0VPY4-F1
#
_cell.length_a   1.000
_cell.length_b   1.000
_cell.length_c   1.000
_cell.angle_alpha   90.00
_cell.angle_beta   90.00
_cell.angle_gamma   90.00
#
_symmetry.space_group_name_H-M   'P 1'
#
loop_
_entity.id
_entity.type
_entity.pdbx_description
1 polymer ?
#
loop_
_entity_poly.entity_id
_entity_poly.type
_entity_poly.pdbx_seq_one_letter_code
_entity_poly.pdbx_strand_id
1 'polypeptide(L)'
;MTPTPKPKRRQTKPYSPTSHSDGTIAPKPYRLISLPKQKPQLGHPIGQDQYYTDRYHGTLYLTLTVQTAVHISTGVVEMGTDVKQKSIPLIKTMTQGREGNLMIPGSSFKGVVRSAYEAITYSCLCKTKAKSHQIPNGYSECRNKTQLCTTCQVFGAMDWQGLIHFTDAYCQSVGFRAGFIPSLYRPRPEEGQRYFKQGKVAGRKFYYQTIRAIEKGQQQGILVQQAAKNYSFTSQLHYRNLTIAELGTLLIVLGQDQAKYPIALKVGGGKPIGMGTMTVEVTKLEQATNLRDRYLSYQVTPNHLTGEPLQQVMQQSIQKAHQELVQAQQLQELTDVLKYPTEREPSI
;
A
#
# COMPACT_ATOMS: atom_id res chain seq x y z
N MET A 1 -30.64 -1.04 -49.72
CA MET A 1 -29.52 -1.50 -48.88
C MET A 1 -28.28 -0.71 -49.25
N THR A 2 -27.91 0.27 -48.45
CA THR A 2 -26.73 1.13 -48.65
C THR A 2 -25.48 0.42 -48.10
N PRO A 3 -24.37 0.33 -48.85
CA PRO A 3 -23.18 -0.37 -48.40
C PRO A 3 -22.41 0.46 -47.35
N THR A 4 -22.04 -0.19 -46.25
CA THR A 4 -21.26 0.37 -45.16
C THR A 4 -19.83 0.71 -45.62
N PRO A 5 -19.25 1.87 -45.26
CA PRO A 5 -17.89 2.24 -45.67
C PRO A 5 -16.85 1.41 -44.92
N LYS A 6 -15.86 0.84 -45.63
CA LYS A 6 -14.72 0.15 -45.04
C LYS A 6 -13.81 1.13 -44.26
N PRO A 7 -13.25 0.74 -43.09
CA PRO A 7 -12.39 1.61 -42.31
C PRO A 7 -11.07 1.90 -43.03
N LYS A 8 -10.68 3.18 -43.08
CA LYS A 8 -9.41 3.64 -43.65
C LYS A 8 -8.22 3.08 -42.84
N ARG A 9 -7.23 2.55 -43.56
CA ARG A 9 -5.96 2.04 -43.04
C ARG A 9 -5.25 3.14 -42.24
N ARG A 10 -4.91 2.84 -40.99
CA ARG A 10 -4.28 3.77 -40.04
C ARG A 10 -2.92 4.21 -40.60
N GLN A 11 -2.77 5.51 -40.92
CA GLN A 11 -1.52 6.09 -41.38
C GLN A 11 -0.44 5.94 -40.29
N THR A 12 0.77 5.61 -40.72
CA THR A 12 1.98 5.46 -39.92
C THR A 12 2.28 6.76 -39.16
N LYS A 13 2.59 6.63 -37.86
CA LYS A 13 2.95 7.76 -36.99
C LYS A 13 4.19 8.49 -37.51
N PRO A 14 4.24 9.84 -37.44
CA PRO A 14 5.43 10.58 -37.78
C PRO A 14 6.55 10.33 -36.76
N TYR A 15 7.76 10.22 -37.30
CA TYR A 15 9.05 10.11 -36.61
C TYR A 15 9.19 11.18 -35.51
N SER A 16 9.44 10.76 -34.27
CA SER A 16 9.77 11.68 -33.17
C SER A 16 11.28 11.89 -33.14
N PRO A 17 11.79 13.14 -33.03
CA PRO A 17 13.22 13.39 -33.03
C PRO A 17 13.88 12.74 -31.82
N THR A 18 14.96 12.01 -32.05
CA THR A 18 15.92 11.56 -31.04
C THR A 18 16.58 12.78 -30.41
N SER A 19 16.08 13.23 -29.26
CA SER A 19 16.81 14.17 -28.41
C SER A 19 17.94 13.40 -27.71
N HIS A 20 19.12 13.42 -28.33
CA HIS A 20 20.37 13.19 -27.62
C HIS A 20 20.62 14.40 -26.73
N SER A 21 20.22 14.31 -25.46
CA SER A 21 20.74 15.19 -24.41
C SER A 21 21.73 14.38 -23.59
N ASP A 22 23.01 14.69 -23.77
CA ASP A 22 24.04 14.43 -22.76
C ASP A 22 23.61 15.15 -21.47
N GLY A 23 23.28 14.37 -20.44
CA GLY A 23 22.73 14.90 -19.20
C GLY A 23 22.48 13.77 -18.23
N THR A 24 23.12 13.86 -17.07
CA THR A 24 22.93 12.95 -15.93
C THR A 24 21.45 12.66 -15.72
N ILE A 25 21.05 11.40 -15.93
CA ILE A 25 19.64 11.00 -15.81
C ILE A 25 19.21 11.27 -14.36
N ALA A 26 18.32 12.25 -14.17
CA ALA A 26 17.80 12.58 -12.85
C ALA A 26 17.27 11.29 -12.17
N PRO A 27 17.64 11.04 -10.89
CA PRO A 27 17.29 9.81 -10.22
C PRO A 27 15.77 9.69 -10.12
N LYS A 28 15.25 8.52 -10.49
CA LYS A 28 13.81 8.28 -10.46
C LYS A 28 13.26 8.38 -9.03
N PRO A 29 11.99 8.80 -8.85
CA PRO A 29 11.38 8.95 -7.53
C PRO A 29 10.98 7.60 -6.89
N TYR A 30 11.60 6.49 -7.31
CA TYR A 30 11.32 5.14 -6.81
C TYR A 30 12.58 4.28 -6.81
N ARG A 31 12.54 3.19 -6.03
CA ARG A 31 13.52 2.10 -6.02
C ARG A 31 12.81 0.76 -6.16
N LEU A 32 13.53 -0.23 -6.66
CA LEU A 32 13.09 -1.63 -6.63
C LEU A 32 13.73 -2.31 -5.42
N ILE A 33 12.90 -2.84 -4.54
CA ILE A 33 13.32 -3.71 -3.44
C ILE A 33 13.58 -5.09 -4.03
N SER A 34 14.79 -5.59 -3.81
CA SER A 34 15.22 -6.88 -4.37
C SER A 34 14.32 -8.02 -3.89
N LEU A 35 14.22 -9.07 -4.71
CA LEU A 35 13.57 -10.30 -4.26
C LEU A 35 14.55 -11.08 -3.38
N PRO A 36 14.09 -11.72 -2.29
CA PRO A 36 14.95 -12.61 -1.52
C PRO A 36 15.60 -13.69 -2.39
N LYS A 37 16.82 -14.12 -2.05
CA LYS A 37 17.51 -15.16 -2.85
C LYS A 37 16.77 -16.50 -2.77
N GLN A 38 16.24 -16.84 -1.60
CA GLN A 38 15.43 -18.02 -1.39
C GLN A 38 14.01 -17.78 -1.91
N LYS A 39 13.47 -18.79 -2.59
CA LYS A 39 12.09 -18.77 -3.12
C LYS A 39 11.05 -18.78 -1.98
N PRO A 40 9.83 -18.30 -2.24
CA PRO A 40 8.71 -18.41 -1.30
C PRO A 40 8.55 -19.82 -0.75
N GLN A 41 8.48 -19.94 0.58
CA GLN A 41 8.08 -21.18 1.22
C GLN A 41 6.56 -21.28 1.16
N LEU A 42 6.06 -22.37 0.58
CA LEU A 42 4.63 -22.61 0.42
C LEU A 42 4.18 -23.59 1.48
N GLY A 43 3.16 -23.23 2.23
CA GLY A 43 2.56 -24.06 3.27
C GLY A 43 1.07 -24.28 3.03
N HIS A 44 0.51 -25.25 3.75
CA HIS A 44 -0.94 -25.41 3.81
C HIS A 44 -1.53 -24.20 4.55
N PRO A 45 -2.49 -23.48 3.95
CA PRO A 45 -2.98 -22.27 4.56
C PRO A 45 -3.88 -22.57 5.76
N ILE A 46 -3.81 -21.71 6.77
CA ILE A 46 -4.75 -21.73 7.89
C ILE A 46 -6.01 -21.00 7.48
N GLY A 47 -7.15 -21.68 7.64
CA GLY A 47 -8.48 -21.17 7.32
C GLY A 47 -9.05 -20.25 8.40
N GLN A 48 -10.33 -19.94 8.26
CA GLN A 48 -11.15 -19.24 9.27
C GLN A 48 -12.32 -20.10 9.74
N ASP A 49 -12.27 -21.40 9.47
CA ASP A 49 -13.27 -22.40 9.85
C ASP A 49 -13.35 -22.58 11.38
N GLN A 50 -12.23 -22.41 12.07
CA GLN A 50 -12.15 -22.46 13.53
C GLN A 50 -11.08 -21.52 14.08
N TYR A 51 -11.15 -21.25 15.38
CA TYR A 51 -10.10 -20.55 16.12
C TYR A 51 -9.07 -21.53 16.66
N TYR A 52 -7.81 -21.34 16.28
CA TYR A 52 -6.71 -22.15 16.79
C TYR A 52 -6.13 -21.56 18.07
N THR A 53 -5.82 -22.41 19.04
CA THR A 53 -5.36 -22.03 20.39
C THR A 53 -3.91 -21.55 20.41
N ASP A 54 -3.09 -21.96 19.45
CA ASP A 54 -1.71 -21.53 19.23
C ASP A 54 -1.60 -20.28 18.33
N ARG A 55 -2.74 -19.64 18.02
CA ARG A 55 -2.83 -18.49 17.13
C ARG A 55 -3.48 -17.28 17.80
N TYR A 56 -3.23 -16.12 17.20
CA TYR A 56 -3.65 -14.82 17.72
C TYR A 56 -4.80 -14.25 16.90
N HIS A 57 -5.70 -13.57 17.61
CA HIS A 57 -6.93 -12.98 17.08
C HIS A 57 -7.18 -11.65 17.78
N GLY A 58 -7.68 -10.67 17.05
CA GLY A 58 -7.94 -9.38 17.65
C GLY A 58 -8.22 -8.28 16.64
N THR A 59 -8.25 -7.06 17.17
CA THR A 59 -8.44 -5.83 16.40
C THR A 59 -7.38 -4.82 16.80
N LEU A 60 -6.58 -4.38 15.83
CA LEU A 60 -5.71 -3.22 15.99
C LEU A 60 -6.50 -1.96 15.60
N TYR A 61 -6.50 -0.97 16.46
CA TYR A 61 -7.06 0.36 16.19
C TYR A 61 -5.94 1.26 15.68
N LEU A 62 -6.17 1.87 14.52
CA LEU A 62 -5.15 2.56 13.75
C LEU A 62 -5.52 4.02 13.58
N THR A 63 -4.56 4.90 13.85
CA THR A 63 -4.61 6.31 13.47
C THR A 63 -3.59 6.56 12.38
N LEU A 64 -4.02 7.06 11.22
CA LEU A 64 -3.16 7.43 10.11
C LEU A 64 -3.10 8.95 9.98
N THR A 65 -1.90 9.51 10.04
CA THR A 65 -1.69 10.96 9.95
C THR A 65 -1.04 11.32 8.62
N VAL A 66 -1.66 12.24 7.89
CA VAL A 66 -1.18 12.72 6.60
C VAL A 66 0.05 13.61 6.79
N GLN A 67 1.17 13.25 6.18
CA GLN A 67 2.42 14.02 6.24
C GLN A 67 2.67 14.83 4.96
N THR A 68 2.28 14.28 3.81
CA THR A 68 2.17 14.99 2.53
C THR A 68 0.80 14.72 1.94
N ALA A 69 0.27 15.65 1.14
CA ALA A 69 -1.10 15.58 0.65
C ALA A 69 -1.46 14.21 0.04
N VAL A 70 -2.64 13.69 0.38
CA VAL A 70 -3.12 12.36 -0.06
C VAL A 70 -4.34 12.54 -0.95
N HIS A 71 -4.32 11.93 -2.12
CA HIS A 71 -5.48 11.83 -3.01
C HIS A 71 -5.79 10.36 -3.30
N ILE A 72 -7.03 9.94 -3.05
CA ILE A 72 -7.51 8.60 -3.40
C ILE A 72 -8.67 8.78 -4.38
N SER A 73 -8.40 8.55 -5.66
CA SER A 73 -9.34 8.86 -6.73
C SER A 73 -10.56 7.95 -6.71
N THR A 74 -11.73 8.53 -6.94
CA THR A 74 -12.97 7.80 -7.30
C THR A 74 -12.96 7.31 -8.75
N GLY A 75 -12.05 7.85 -9.58
CA GLY A 75 -12.09 7.73 -11.04
C GLY A 75 -13.03 8.73 -11.72
N VAL A 76 -13.74 9.56 -10.96
CA VAL A 76 -14.73 10.53 -11.46
C VAL A 76 -14.13 11.94 -11.46
N VAL A 77 -14.53 12.73 -12.46
CA VAL A 77 -14.25 14.17 -12.56
C VAL A 77 -15.59 14.89 -12.51
N GLU A 78 -15.68 15.90 -11.65
CA GLU A 78 -16.90 16.71 -11.47
C GLU A 78 -16.60 18.18 -11.72
N MET A 79 -17.65 18.98 -11.94
CA MET A 79 -17.51 20.42 -11.97
C MET A 79 -17.22 20.94 -10.56
N GLY A 80 -16.39 21.97 -10.43
CA GLY A 80 -16.11 22.51 -9.09
C GLY A 80 -17.37 23.04 -8.42
N THR A 81 -18.35 23.53 -9.18
CA THR A 81 -19.67 23.93 -8.65
C THR A 81 -20.39 22.79 -7.91
N ASP A 82 -20.26 21.56 -8.38
CA ASP A 82 -20.95 20.38 -7.84
C ASP A 82 -20.35 19.98 -6.48
N VAL A 83 -19.06 20.28 -6.28
CA VAL A 83 -18.35 20.05 -5.01
C VAL A 83 -18.14 21.33 -4.19
N LYS A 84 -18.96 22.36 -4.42
CA LYS A 84 -18.94 23.65 -3.70
C LYS A 84 -17.61 24.44 -3.83
N GLN A 85 -16.90 24.27 -4.93
CA GLN A 85 -15.67 24.97 -5.32
C GLN A 85 -15.89 25.79 -6.61
N LYS A 86 -16.65 26.90 -6.52
CA LYS A 86 -17.06 27.70 -7.68
C LYS A 86 -15.91 28.25 -8.55
N SER A 87 -14.72 28.42 -7.97
CA SER A 87 -13.53 28.91 -8.68
C SER A 87 -12.80 27.82 -9.48
N ILE A 88 -13.23 26.57 -9.38
CA ILE A 88 -12.61 25.42 -10.04
C ILE A 88 -13.55 24.93 -11.16
N PRO A 89 -13.08 24.86 -12.43
CA PRO A 89 -13.94 24.37 -13.50
C PRO A 89 -14.17 22.85 -13.38
N LEU A 90 -13.10 22.07 -13.21
CA LEU A 90 -13.14 20.61 -13.10
C LEU A 90 -12.18 20.12 -12.02
N ILE A 91 -12.58 19.08 -11.31
CA ILE A 91 -11.81 18.47 -10.23
C ILE A 91 -12.01 16.96 -10.17
N LYS A 92 -10.91 16.21 -10.00
CA LYS A 92 -10.99 14.78 -9.69
C LYS A 92 -11.42 14.59 -8.25
N THR A 93 -12.48 13.83 -8.03
CA THR A 93 -13.01 13.61 -6.68
C THR A 93 -12.21 12.54 -5.94
N MET A 94 -12.12 12.73 -4.63
CA MET A 94 -11.55 11.77 -3.69
C MET A 94 -12.68 10.96 -3.08
N THR A 95 -12.40 9.68 -2.76
CA THR A 95 -13.39 8.84 -2.09
C THR A 95 -13.87 9.46 -0.79
N GLN A 96 -15.19 9.47 -0.60
CA GLN A 96 -15.86 10.01 0.58
C GLN A 96 -16.77 8.94 1.21
N GLY A 97 -16.95 9.03 2.52
CA GLY A 97 -17.93 8.26 3.27
C GLY A 97 -19.35 8.80 3.09
N ARG A 98 -20.33 8.15 3.74
CA ARG A 98 -21.74 8.55 3.68
C ARG A 98 -22.00 9.97 4.23
N GLU A 99 -21.14 10.44 5.11
CA GLU A 99 -21.24 11.75 5.76
C GLU A 99 -20.42 12.84 5.02
N GLY A 100 -19.85 12.53 3.85
CA GLY A 100 -19.05 13.47 3.05
C GLY A 100 -17.63 13.70 3.59
N ASN A 101 -17.22 12.98 4.64
CA ASN A 101 -15.84 12.95 5.10
C ASN A 101 -14.96 12.16 4.12
N LEU A 102 -13.72 12.61 3.93
CA LEU A 102 -12.76 11.89 3.09
C LEU A 102 -12.51 10.47 3.65
N MET A 103 -12.30 9.51 2.77
CA MET A 103 -12.16 8.11 3.14
C MET A 103 -11.01 7.44 2.37
N ILE A 104 -10.31 6.52 3.04
CA ILE A 104 -9.37 5.57 2.45
C ILE A 104 -10.06 4.20 2.44
N PRO A 105 -10.41 3.62 1.28
CA PRO A 105 -10.97 2.29 1.24
C PRO A 105 -10.06 1.26 1.91
N GLY A 106 -10.63 0.37 2.72
CA GLY A 106 -9.91 -0.69 3.42
C GLY A 106 -9.16 -1.59 2.44
N SER A 107 -9.68 -1.79 1.23
CA SER A 107 -9.00 -2.49 0.13
C SER A 107 -7.74 -1.76 -0.36
N SER A 108 -7.77 -0.43 -0.44
CA SER A 108 -6.63 0.39 -0.82
C SER A 108 -5.57 0.38 0.28
N PHE A 109 -5.98 0.50 1.53
CA PHE A 109 -5.08 0.43 2.67
C PHE A 109 -4.43 -0.96 2.78
N LYS A 110 -5.24 -2.03 2.70
CA LYS A 110 -4.77 -3.42 2.64
C LYS A 110 -3.76 -3.65 1.53
N GLY A 111 -3.96 -3.07 0.34
CA GLY A 111 -3.03 -3.19 -0.78
C GLY A 111 -1.66 -2.55 -0.53
N VAL A 112 -1.63 -1.40 0.15
CA VAL A 112 -0.39 -0.72 0.53
C VAL A 112 0.39 -1.56 1.56
N VAL A 113 -0.30 -2.03 2.60
CA VAL A 113 0.30 -2.87 3.64
C VAL A 113 0.77 -4.22 3.04
N ARG A 114 -0.04 -4.84 2.18
CA ARG A 114 0.32 -6.08 1.46
C ARG A 114 1.61 -5.92 0.68
N SER A 115 1.73 -4.83 -0.07
CA SER A 115 2.91 -4.60 -0.91
C SER A 115 4.18 -4.55 -0.07
N ALA A 116 4.17 -3.83 1.07
CA ALA A 116 5.29 -3.77 2.00
C ALA A 116 5.58 -5.13 2.65
N TYR A 117 4.54 -5.85 3.06
CA TYR A 117 4.66 -7.19 3.65
C TYR A 117 5.29 -8.18 2.66
N GLU A 118 4.86 -8.18 1.38
CA GLU A 118 5.46 -9.01 0.32
C GLU A 118 6.93 -8.66 0.07
N ALA A 119 7.32 -7.40 0.28
CA ALA A 119 8.70 -6.96 0.07
C ALA A 119 9.66 -7.51 1.13
N ILE A 120 9.21 -7.63 2.38
CA ILE A 120 10.07 -8.02 3.50
C ILE A 120 9.95 -9.50 3.89
N THR A 121 9.20 -10.30 3.13
CA THR A 121 8.99 -11.74 3.40
C THR A 121 9.24 -12.59 2.16
N TYR A 122 9.34 -13.90 2.33
CA TYR A 122 9.43 -14.88 1.24
C TYR A 122 8.09 -15.05 0.50
N SER A 123 7.76 -14.09 -0.35
CA SER A 123 6.44 -13.97 -0.99
C SER A 123 6.45 -14.07 -2.51
N CYS A 124 5.36 -14.59 -3.08
CA CYS A 124 5.09 -14.60 -4.53
C CYS A 124 5.19 -13.21 -5.15
N LEU A 125 5.32 -13.17 -6.47
CA LEU A 125 4.99 -12.01 -7.30
C LEU A 125 3.54 -12.12 -7.76
N CYS A 126 2.64 -11.76 -6.86
CA CYS A 126 1.21 -11.75 -7.11
C CYS A 126 0.79 -10.46 -7.86
N LYS A 127 -0.22 -10.55 -8.73
CA LYS A 127 -0.76 -9.39 -9.49
C LYS A 127 0.26 -8.61 -10.32
N THR A 128 1.30 -9.29 -10.81
CA THR A 128 2.30 -8.70 -11.71
C THR A 128 1.80 -8.61 -13.16
N LYS A 129 2.25 -7.58 -13.90
CA LYS A 129 2.05 -7.47 -15.35
C LYS A 129 3.17 -8.16 -16.16
N ALA A 130 4.19 -8.69 -15.49
CA ALA A 130 5.28 -9.40 -16.14
C ALA A 130 4.78 -10.69 -16.79
N LYS A 131 5.31 -11.03 -17.97
CA LYS A 131 5.03 -12.30 -18.64
C LYS A 131 5.65 -13.45 -17.85
N SER A 132 5.10 -14.66 -17.98
CA SER A 132 5.56 -15.84 -17.23
C SER A 132 7.08 -16.08 -17.34
N HIS A 133 7.66 -15.96 -18.54
CA HIS A 133 9.10 -16.13 -18.74
C HIS A 133 9.96 -15.03 -18.09
N GLN A 134 9.37 -13.90 -17.68
CA GLN A 134 10.05 -12.80 -16.98
C GLN A 134 9.96 -12.96 -15.45
N ILE A 135 9.15 -13.89 -14.95
CA ILE A 135 9.06 -14.18 -13.51
C ILE A 135 10.25 -15.09 -13.14
N PRO A 136 10.99 -14.77 -12.07
CA PRO A 136 12.00 -15.68 -11.52
C PRO A 136 11.39 -17.01 -11.10
N ASN A 137 12.16 -18.10 -11.22
CA ASN A 137 11.65 -19.43 -10.89
C ASN A 137 11.22 -19.51 -9.42
N GLY A 138 10.06 -20.09 -9.15
CA GLY A 138 9.47 -20.20 -7.81
C GLY A 138 8.74 -18.95 -7.30
N TYR A 139 8.80 -17.83 -8.02
CA TYR A 139 8.12 -16.58 -7.63
C TYR A 139 6.74 -16.38 -8.23
N SER A 140 6.24 -17.34 -9.01
CA SER A 140 4.90 -17.28 -9.59
C SER A 140 3.81 -17.09 -8.51
N GLU A 141 2.72 -16.42 -8.88
CA GLU A 141 1.55 -16.25 -8.02
C GLU A 141 1.06 -17.61 -7.51
N CYS A 142 0.77 -17.70 -6.20
CA CYS A 142 0.19 -18.89 -5.60
C CYS A 142 -1.21 -19.13 -6.19
N ARG A 143 -1.39 -20.28 -6.84
CA ARG A 143 -2.67 -20.70 -7.44
C ARG A 143 -3.26 -21.96 -6.80
N ASN A 144 -2.42 -22.74 -6.13
CA ASN A 144 -2.86 -23.94 -5.44
C ASN A 144 -3.37 -23.58 -4.05
N LYS A 145 -4.61 -23.97 -3.75
CA LYS A 145 -5.30 -23.70 -2.48
C LYS A 145 -4.65 -24.36 -1.28
N THR A 146 -3.84 -25.41 -1.48
CA THR A 146 -3.13 -26.09 -0.39
C THR A 146 -1.68 -25.63 -0.21
N GLN A 147 -1.23 -24.66 -1.01
CA GLN A 147 0.17 -24.22 -1.04
C GLN A 147 0.25 -22.71 -1.26
N LEU A 148 0.14 -21.96 -0.16
CA LEU A 148 0.22 -20.50 -0.16
C LEU A 148 1.53 -20.04 0.50
N CYS A 149 2.11 -18.96 -0.02
CA CYS A 149 3.13 -18.22 0.72
C CYS A 149 2.51 -17.43 1.87
N THR A 150 3.32 -17.01 2.85
CA THR A 150 2.86 -16.28 4.03
C THR A 150 1.98 -15.08 3.69
N THR A 151 2.35 -14.25 2.71
CA THR A 151 1.49 -13.10 2.33
C THR A 151 0.16 -13.55 1.74
N CYS A 152 0.14 -14.57 0.88
CA CYS A 152 -1.11 -15.08 0.32
C CYS A 152 -2.04 -15.64 1.40
N GLN A 153 -1.51 -16.25 2.46
CA GLN A 153 -2.28 -16.68 3.61
C GLN A 153 -2.83 -15.48 4.40
N VAL A 154 -1.97 -14.54 4.79
CA VAL A 154 -2.36 -13.38 5.62
C VAL A 154 -3.33 -12.45 4.88
N PHE A 155 -3.04 -12.09 3.63
CA PHE A 155 -3.80 -11.10 2.85
C PHE A 155 -4.85 -11.71 1.92
N GLY A 156 -4.78 -13.01 1.66
CA GLY A 156 -5.65 -13.72 0.73
C GLY A 156 -5.01 -13.96 -0.64
N ALA A 157 -5.57 -14.92 -1.36
CA ALA A 157 -5.21 -15.28 -2.73
C ALA A 157 -6.47 -15.46 -3.57
N MET A 158 -6.32 -15.77 -4.86
CA MET A 158 -7.47 -16.17 -5.68
C MET A 158 -8.15 -17.37 -5.02
N ASP A 159 -9.47 -17.29 -4.84
CA ASP A 159 -10.29 -18.29 -4.13
C ASP A 159 -9.90 -18.57 -2.67
N TRP A 160 -9.15 -17.68 -2.01
CA TRP A 160 -8.79 -17.85 -0.60
C TRP A 160 -8.94 -16.55 0.20
N GLN A 161 -9.78 -16.60 1.23
CA GLN A 161 -9.98 -15.47 2.14
C GLN A 161 -8.77 -15.30 3.05
N GLY A 162 -8.16 -14.12 3.01
CA GLY A 162 -7.03 -13.78 3.89
C GLY A 162 -7.45 -13.67 5.35
N LEU A 163 -6.50 -13.90 6.24
CA LEU A 163 -6.66 -13.86 7.70
C LEU A 163 -6.90 -12.46 8.29
N ILE A 164 -6.76 -11.41 7.47
CA ILE A 164 -6.97 -10.03 7.90
C ILE A 164 -8.00 -9.26 7.08
N HIS A 165 -8.67 -8.33 7.76
CA HIS A 165 -9.63 -7.39 7.20
C HIS A 165 -9.33 -5.97 7.71
N PHE A 166 -9.20 -5.02 6.79
CA PHE A 166 -9.11 -3.60 7.10
C PHE A 166 -10.48 -2.96 6.87
N THR A 167 -10.97 -2.24 7.86
CA THR A 167 -12.11 -1.34 7.66
C THR A 167 -11.68 -0.11 6.88
N ASP A 168 -12.63 0.57 6.26
CA ASP A 168 -12.37 1.86 5.64
C ASP A 168 -11.82 2.85 6.68
N ALA A 169 -10.80 3.61 6.30
CA ALA A 169 -10.27 4.67 7.17
C ALA A 169 -11.04 5.95 6.90
N TYR A 170 -11.69 6.49 7.92
CA TYR A 170 -12.49 7.72 7.81
C TYR A 170 -11.70 8.90 8.35
N CYS A 171 -11.72 10.01 7.61
CA CYS A 171 -11.11 11.26 8.05
C CYS A 171 -11.90 11.82 9.23
N GLN A 172 -11.18 12.22 10.27
CA GLN A 172 -11.73 12.90 11.44
C GLN A 172 -12.04 14.37 11.15
N SER A 173 -11.47 14.93 10.08
CA SER A 173 -11.79 16.27 9.59
C SER A 173 -12.85 16.22 8.50
N VAL A 174 -13.77 17.18 8.53
CA VAL A 174 -14.78 17.35 7.49
C VAL A 174 -14.21 18.23 6.36
N GLY A 175 -14.47 17.84 5.12
CA GLY A 175 -14.08 18.59 3.93
C GLY A 175 -12.76 18.14 3.31
N PHE A 176 -12.40 18.81 2.22
CA PHE A 176 -11.22 18.53 1.42
C PHE A 176 -10.49 19.83 1.05
N ARG A 177 -9.21 19.72 0.69
CA ARG A 177 -8.51 20.81 0.00
C ARG A 177 -8.42 20.50 -1.48
N ALA A 178 -8.52 21.52 -2.32
CA ALA A 178 -8.13 21.40 -3.72
C ALA A 178 -6.60 21.35 -3.81
N GLY A 179 -6.08 20.32 -4.45
CA GLY A 179 -4.68 20.17 -4.83
C GLY A 179 -4.53 19.99 -6.32
N PHE A 180 -3.31 19.69 -6.76
CA PHE A 180 -2.98 19.55 -8.16
C PHE A 180 -2.07 18.34 -8.38
N ILE A 181 -2.38 17.55 -9.41
CA ILE A 181 -1.50 16.49 -9.89
C ILE A 181 -1.10 16.84 -11.32
N PRO A 182 0.20 17.09 -11.59
CA PRO A 182 0.69 17.32 -12.94
C PRO A 182 0.53 16.03 -13.77
N SER A 183 0.55 16.16 -15.10
CA SER A 183 0.52 15.03 -16.00
C SER A 183 1.73 14.13 -15.77
N LEU A 184 1.52 13.04 -15.05
CA LEU A 184 2.56 12.06 -14.76
C LEU A 184 2.89 11.29 -16.05
N TYR A 185 4.17 11.16 -16.38
CA TYR A 185 4.61 10.37 -17.53
C TYR A 185 4.05 8.95 -17.47
N ARG A 186 3.66 8.42 -18.63
CA ARG A 186 3.25 7.02 -18.74
C ARG A 186 4.37 6.10 -18.20
N PRO A 187 4.03 5.02 -17.47
CA PRO A 187 4.99 3.96 -17.20
C PRO A 187 5.62 3.50 -18.52
N ARG A 188 6.95 3.43 -18.58
CA ARG A 188 7.70 2.96 -19.77
C ARG A 188 8.31 1.58 -19.48
N PRO A 189 7.49 0.51 -19.42
CA PRO A 189 7.98 -0.84 -19.14
C PRO A 189 8.89 -1.36 -20.27
N GLU A 190 8.74 -0.82 -21.48
CA GLU A 190 9.58 -1.08 -22.65
C GLU A 190 11.05 -0.62 -22.48
N GLU A 191 11.37 0.26 -21.53
CA GLU A 191 12.76 0.55 -21.12
C GLU A 191 13.30 -0.60 -20.24
N GLY A 192 13.25 -1.82 -20.78
CA GLY A 192 13.25 -3.10 -20.06
C GLY A 192 14.42 -3.35 -19.09
N GLN A 193 15.53 -2.63 -19.21
CA GLN A 193 16.67 -2.76 -18.29
C GLN A 193 16.35 -2.31 -16.85
N ARG A 194 15.29 -1.52 -16.64
CA ARG A 194 15.01 -0.89 -15.34
C ARG A 194 14.12 -1.70 -14.42
N TYR A 195 13.18 -2.46 -14.99
CA TYR A 195 12.27 -3.34 -14.22
C TYR A 195 12.72 -4.80 -14.26
N PHE A 196 13.65 -5.13 -15.17
CA PHE A 196 14.15 -6.47 -15.36
C PHE A 196 15.68 -6.50 -15.28
N LYS A 197 16.21 -7.46 -14.52
CA LYS A 197 17.62 -7.82 -14.49
C LYS A 197 17.77 -9.15 -15.21
N GLN A 198 18.58 -9.19 -16.27
CA GLN A 198 18.75 -10.39 -17.11
C GLN A 198 17.40 -10.95 -17.62
N GLY A 199 16.49 -10.06 -18.04
CA GLY A 199 15.15 -10.44 -18.54
C GLY A 199 14.15 -10.91 -17.47
N LYS A 200 14.54 -10.94 -16.19
CA LYS A 200 13.69 -11.34 -15.06
C LYS A 200 13.33 -10.15 -14.18
N VAL A 201 12.15 -10.14 -13.55
CA VAL A 201 11.71 -9.07 -12.65
C VAL A 201 12.78 -8.77 -11.60
N ALA A 202 13.22 -7.51 -11.53
CA ALA A 202 14.34 -7.10 -10.67
C ALA A 202 13.94 -6.86 -9.20
N GLY A 203 12.67 -6.61 -8.92
CA GLY A 203 12.20 -6.32 -7.57
C GLY A 203 10.81 -5.70 -7.50
N ARG A 204 10.41 -5.31 -6.28
CA ARG A 204 9.13 -4.65 -5.98
C ARG A 204 9.31 -3.14 -5.93
N LYS A 205 8.48 -2.39 -6.65
CA LYS A 205 8.62 -0.94 -6.80
C LYS A 205 8.01 -0.16 -5.64
N PHE A 206 8.81 0.68 -4.98
CA PHE A 206 8.36 1.62 -3.96
C PHE A 206 8.83 3.03 -4.27
N TYR A 207 7.95 4.00 -4.03
CA TYR A 207 8.25 5.42 -4.20
C TYR A 207 8.86 5.98 -2.91
N TYR A 208 9.84 6.87 -3.06
CA TYR A 208 10.46 7.49 -1.92
C TYR A 208 9.51 8.42 -1.16
N GLN A 209 9.76 8.57 0.14
CA GLN A 209 9.20 9.68 0.88
C GLN A 209 9.85 11.00 0.48
N THR A 210 9.10 12.09 0.62
CA THR A 210 9.57 13.45 0.36
C THR A 210 9.03 14.38 1.44
N ILE A 211 9.69 15.52 1.65
CA ILE A 211 9.26 16.52 2.65
C ILE A 211 7.95 17.21 2.27
N ARG A 212 7.62 17.23 0.97
CA ARG A 212 6.41 17.85 0.41
C ARG A 212 6.00 17.20 -0.90
N ALA A 213 4.77 17.50 -1.33
CA ALA A 213 4.31 17.23 -2.69
C ALA A 213 4.58 18.45 -3.58
N ILE A 214 4.77 18.23 -4.89
CA ILE A 214 4.85 19.32 -5.86
C ILE A 214 3.43 19.86 -6.10
N GLU A 215 3.18 21.10 -5.69
CA GLU A 215 1.83 21.69 -5.72
C GLU A 215 1.50 22.41 -7.02
N LYS A 216 2.49 22.90 -7.76
CA LYS A 216 2.33 23.57 -9.07
C LYS A 216 3.58 23.43 -9.92
N GLY A 217 3.41 23.18 -11.21
CA GLY A 217 4.44 23.40 -12.21
C GLY A 217 3.80 24.11 -13.41
N GLN A 218 4.60 24.70 -14.30
CA GLN A 218 4.15 25.23 -15.60
C GLN A 218 3.60 24.14 -16.56
N GLN A 219 3.28 22.96 -16.03
CA GLN A 219 2.93 21.75 -16.76
C GLN A 219 1.43 21.50 -16.69
N GLN A 220 0.88 20.93 -17.77
CA GLN A 220 -0.49 20.45 -17.80
C GLN A 220 -0.75 19.45 -16.68
N GLY A 221 -1.94 19.50 -16.08
CA GLY A 221 -2.34 18.61 -15.00
C GLY A 221 -3.82 18.78 -14.67
N ILE A 222 -4.23 18.23 -13.53
CA ILE A 222 -5.63 18.27 -13.10
C ILE A 222 -5.72 18.60 -11.61
N LEU A 223 -6.71 19.40 -11.26
CA LEU A 223 -7.07 19.66 -9.87
C LEU A 223 -7.69 18.40 -9.26
N VAL A 224 -7.37 18.14 -8.01
CA VAL A 224 -7.83 16.96 -7.27
C VAL A 224 -8.34 17.36 -5.89
N GLN A 225 -9.35 16.66 -5.37
CA GLN A 225 -9.66 16.70 -3.94
C GLN A 225 -8.56 15.95 -3.19
N GLN A 226 -8.04 16.51 -2.11
CA GLN A 226 -7.01 15.85 -1.31
C GLN A 226 -7.20 16.09 0.18
N ALA A 227 -6.74 15.14 0.98
CA ALA A 227 -6.49 15.33 2.40
C ALA A 227 -5.18 16.10 2.58
N ALA A 228 -5.22 17.14 3.41
CA ALA A 228 -4.06 17.99 3.66
C ALA A 228 -3.13 17.38 4.70
N LYS A 229 -1.91 17.92 4.81
CA LYS A 229 -1.01 17.61 5.92
C LYS A 229 -1.74 17.81 7.26
N ASN A 230 -1.46 16.91 8.21
CA ASN A 230 -2.07 16.80 9.54
C ASN A 230 -3.52 16.32 9.58
N TYR A 231 -4.15 16.01 8.44
CA TYR A 231 -5.44 15.31 8.48
C TYR A 231 -5.22 13.92 9.10
N SER A 232 -6.14 13.53 9.98
CA SER A 232 -6.10 12.25 10.68
C SER A 232 -7.23 11.35 10.20
N PHE A 233 -6.92 10.07 10.01
CA PHE A 233 -7.85 9.03 9.62
C PHE A 233 -7.83 7.91 10.65
N THR A 234 -8.99 7.36 10.98
CA THR A 234 -9.10 6.22 11.90
C THR A 234 -9.60 4.99 11.17
N SER A 235 -8.97 3.84 11.41
CA SER A 235 -9.32 2.54 10.83
C SER A 235 -9.14 1.42 11.86
N GLN A 236 -9.64 0.24 11.55
CA GLN A 236 -9.46 -0.97 12.33
C GLN A 236 -8.90 -2.08 11.43
N LEU A 237 -7.94 -2.82 11.95
CA LEU A 237 -7.40 -4.03 11.36
C LEU A 237 -7.81 -5.22 12.20
N HIS A 238 -8.78 -5.99 11.71
CA HIS A 238 -9.20 -7.24 12.31
C HIS A 238 -8.36 -8.38 11.78
N TYR A 239 -7.92 -9.26 12.67
CA TYR A 239 -7.14 -10.42 12.31
C TYR A 239 -7.58 -11.67 13.06
N ARG A 240 -7.42 -12.83 12.42
CA ARG A 240 -7.77 -14.15 12.95
C ARG A 240 -6.69 -15.14 12.59
N ASN A 241 -6.44 -16.10 13.47
CA ASN A 241 -5.54 -17.23 13.25
C ASN A 241 -4.11 -16.82 12.82
N LEU A 242 -3.65 -15.62 13.17
CA LEU A 242 -2.28 -15.20 12.84
C LEU A 242 -1.27 -15.87 13.77
N THR A 243 -0.09 -16.16 13.25
CA THR A 243 1.06 -16.41 14.12
C THR A 243 1.52 -15.10 14.76
N ILE A 244 2.25 -15.21 15.88
CA ILE A 244 2.84 -14.02 16.52
C ILE A 244 3.83 -13.30 15.60
N ALA A 245 4.57 -14.04 14.76
CA ALA A 245 5.48 -13.48 13.78
C ALA A 245 4.74 -12.79 12.62
N GLU A 246 3.58 -13.30 12.19
CA GLU A 246 2.74 -12.64 11.17
C GLU A 246 2.16 -11.32 11.70
N LEU A 247 1.69 -11.30 12.95
CA LEU A 247 1.26 -10.08 13.63
C LEU A 247 2.41 -9.08 13.75
N GLY A 248 3.59 -9.53 14.18
CA GLY A 248 4.79 -8.69 14.25
C GLY A 248 5.19 -8.11 12.90
N THR A 249 5.08 -8.90 11.82
CA THR A 249 5.39 -8.44 10.47
C THR A 249 4.40 -7.34 10.03
N LEU A 250 3.10 -7.47 10.39
CA LEU A 250 2.10 -6.40 10.19
C LEU A 250 2.49 -5.13 10.95
N LEU A 251 2.92 -5.24 12.21
CA LEU A 251 3.34 -4.10 13.02
C LEU A 251 4.58 -3.40 12.43
N ILE A 252 5.57 -4.16 11.94
CA ILE A 252 6.74 -3.60 11.25
C ILE A 252 6.30 -2.79 10.03
N VAL A 253 5.46 -3.35 9.15
CA VAL A 253 5.03 -2.65 7.91
C VAL A 253 4.12 -1.46 8.20
N LEU A 254 3.40 -1.47 9.33
CA LEU A 254 2.64 -0.32 9.84
C LEU A 254 3.56 0.73 10.50
N GLY A 255 4.88 0.55 10.47
CA GLY A 255 5.85 1.52 10.97
C GLY A 255 5.98 1.55 12.48
N GLN A 256 5.71 0.43 13.17
CA GLN A 256 5.79 0.35 14.64
C GLN A 256 7.19 -0.04 15.15
N ASP A 257 8.11 -0.47 14.29
CA ASP A 257 9.51 -0.74 14.65
C ASP A 257 10.38 0.52 14.48
N GLN A 258 9.93 1.65 15.04
CA GLN A 258 10.45 2.98 14.72
C GLN A 258 11.91 3.19 15.13
N ALA A 259 12.35 2.56 16.22
CA ALA A 259 13.71 2.72 16.73
C ALA A 259 14.77 2.20 15.73
N LYS A 260 14.44 1.18 14.94
CA LYS A 260 15.36 0.57 13.97
C LYS A 260 14.97 0.87 12.52
N TYR A 261 13.67 0.85 12.23
CA TYR A 261 13.11 0.94 10.88
C TYR A 261 11.96 1.96 10.84
N PRO A 262 12.27 3.27 10.92
CA PRO A 262 11.25 4.33 10.92
C PRO A 262 10.66 4.50 9.52
N ILE A 263 9.60 3.76 9.21
CA ILE A 263 8.93 3.80 7.92
C ILE A 263 7.55 4.46 7.99
N ALA A 264 7.21 5.22 6.95
CA ALA A 264 5.85 5.69 6.68
C ALA A 264 5.29 5.01 5.43
N LEU A 265 3.97 4.93 5.33
CA LEU A 265 3.30 4.38 4.15
C LEU A 265 3.20 5.41 3.03
N LYS A 266 3.12 4.92 1.78
CA LYS A 266 2.88 5.72 0.58
C LYS A 266 1.53 5.34 -0.05
N VAL A 267 0.50 6.14 0.22
CA VAL A 267 -0.92 5.83 -0.08
C VAL A 267 -1.45 6.73 -1.21
N GLY A 268 -2.35 6.20 -2.04
CA GLY A 268 -3.07 6.99 -3.05
C GLY A 268 -2.28 7.33 -4.32
N GLY A 269 -2.78 8.31 -5.06
CA GLY A 269 -2.21 8.84 -6.30
C GLY A 269 -1.11 9.87 -6.06
N GLY A 270 -0.44 10.32 -7.12
CA GLY A 270 0.58 11.38 -7.03
C GLY A 270 1.91 10.96 -6.40
N LYS A 271 2.15 9.67 -6.13
CA LYS A 271 3.39 9.18 -5.51
C LYS A 271 4.69 9.70 -6.15
N PRO A 272 4.82 9.78 -7.50
CA PRO A 272 6.05 10.29 -8.12
C PRO A 272 6.38 11.74 -7.76
N ILE A 273 5.37 12.55 -7.42
CA ILE A 273 5.55 13.98 -7.09
C ILE A 273 5.55 14.24 -5.58
N GLY A 274 5.67 13.19 -4.77
CA GLY A 274 5.80 13.30 -3.31
C GLY A 274 4.50 13.19 -2.51
N MET A 275 3.33 13.07 -3.15
CA MET A 275 2.06 12.87 -2.46
C MET A 275 1.97 11.51 -1.77
N GLY A 276 1.16 11.41 -0.72
CA GLY A 276 0.73 10.12 -0.16
C GLY A 276 1.50 9.65 1.06
N THR A 277 2.38 10.45 1.65
CA THR A 277 3.12 10.05 2.86
C THR A 277 2.17 10.05 4.06
N MET A 278 2.01 8.90 4.73
CA MET A 278 1.20 8.77 5.94
C MET A 278 1.93 7.96 7.01
N THR A 279 2.01 8.49 8.23
CA THR A 279 2.44 7.72 9.40
C THR A 279 1.24 6.98 9.98
N VAL A 280 1.49 5.82 10.59
CA VAL A 280 0.45 5.03 11.24
C VAL A 280 0.83 4.81 12.69
N GLU A 281 -0.14 4.91 13.58
CA GLU A 281 -0.02 4.61 15.00
C GLU A 281 -1.02 3.50 15.34
N VAL A 282 -0.56 2.50 16.08
CA VAL A 282 -1.43 1.52 16.73
C VAL A 282 -1.78 2.07 18.12
N THR A 283 -3.01 2.57 18.27
CA THR A 283 -3.43 3.24 19.51
C THR A 283 -4.00 2.28 20.55
N LYS A 284 -4.56 1.16 20.09
CA LYS A 284 -5.21 0.17 20.94
C LYS A 284 -5.19 -1.21 20.28
N LEU A 285 -5.03 -2.25 21.09
CA LEU A 285 -5.23 -3.63 20.69
C LEU A 285 -6.42 -4.20 21.48
N GLU A 286 -7.45 -4.67 20.80
CA GLU A 286 -8.47 -5.52 21.40
C GLU A 286 -8.09 -6.99 21.16
N GLN A 287 -7.98 -7.75 22.25
CA GLN A 287 -7.74 -9.18 22.21
C GLN A 287 -8.62 -9.88 23.23
N ALA A 288 -9.29 -10.96 22.86
CA ALA A 288 -10.06 -11.74 23.84
C ALA A 288 -9.09 -12.55 24.71
N THR A 289 -9.22 -12.45 26.03
CA THR A 289 -8.45 -13.30 26.97
C THR A 289 -8.80 -14.77 26.78
N ASN A 290 -10.09 -15.06 26.56
CA ASN A 290 -10.59 -16.37 26.18
C ASN A 290 -11.66 -16.20 25.09
N LEU A 291 -11.42 -16.80 23.92
CA LEU A 291 -12.36 -16.73 22.80
C LEU A 291 -13.65 -17.49 23.07
N ARG A 292 -13.60 -18.64 23.76
CA ARG A 292 -14.80 -19.41 24.09
C ARG A 292 -15.74 -18.56 24.94
N ASP A 293 -15.21 -17.96 26.01
CA ASP A 293 -16.01 -17.15 26.94
C ASP A 293 -16.60 -15.91 26.25
N ARG A 294 -15.85 -15.29 25.31
CA ARG A 294 -16.35 -14.20 24.45
C ARG A 294 -17.63 -14.58 23.70
N TYR A 295 -17.79 -15.84 23.29
CA TYR A 295 -18.96 -16.31 22.53
C TYR A 295 -20.04 -16.99 23.38
N LEU A 296 -19.80 -17.17 24.69
CA LEU A 296 -20.79 -17.75 25.62
C LEU A 296 -21.56 -16.69 26.42
N SER A 297 -21.22 -15.41 26.27
CA SER A 297 -21.84 -14.30 26.99
C SER A 297 -22.25 -13.16 26.06
N TYR A 298 -23.40 -12.53 26.33
CA TYR A 298 -23.78 -11.26 25.72
C TYR A 298 -23.11 -10.06 26.40
N GLN A 299 -22.62 -10.23 27.63
CA GLN A 299 -21.84 -9.25 28.37
C GLN A 299 -20.36 -9.57 28.14
N VAL A 300 -19.81 -9.04 27.06
CA VAL A 300 -18.38 -9.16 26.75
C VAL A 300 -17.72 -7.85 27.15
N THR A 301 -16.83 -7.89 28.14
CA THR A 301 -15.90 -6.79 28.37
C THR A 301 -14.68 -7.02 27.47
N PRO A 302 -14.51 -6.26 26.38
CA PRO A 302 -13.35 -6.46 25.52
C PRO A 302 -12.10 -6.10 26.31
N ASN A 303 -11.11 -6.99 26.32
CA ASN A 303 -9.82 -6.68 26.90
C ASN A 303 -9.05 -5.80 25.90
N HIS A 304 -8.80 -4.57 26.34
CA HIS A 304 -8.14 -3.54 25.56
C HIS A 304 -6.77 -3.27 26.15
N LEU A 305 -5.74 -3.47 25.34
CA LEU A 305 -4.37 -3.11 25.68
C LEU A 305 -4.06 -1.73 25.10
N THR A 306 -3.57 -0.85 25.97
CA THR A 306 -3.09 0.51 25.67
C THR A 306 -1.84 0.78 26.49
N GLY A 307 -1.03 1.79 26.13
CA GLY A 307 0.17 2.15 26.91
C GLY A 307 1.19 1.02 26.99
N GLU A 308 1.81 0.82 28.16
CA GLU A 308 2.89 -0.17 28.37
C GLU A 308 2.51 -1.61 27.97
N PRO A 309 1.36 -2.18 28.37
CA PRO A 309 0.95 -3.53 27.92
C PRO A 309 0.87 -3.68 26.39
N LEU A 310 0.41 -2.65 25.69
CA LEU A 310 0.37 -2.64 24.23
C LEU A 310 1.78 -2.66 23.64
N GLN A 311 2.67 -1.82 24.17
CA GLN A 311 4.06 -1.74 23.72
C GLN A 311 4.80 -3.08 23.92
N GLN A 312 4.59 -3.76 25.05
CA GLN A 312 5.20 -5.07 25.32
C GLN A 312 4.77 -6.12 24.29
N VAL A 313 3.47 -6.24 24.01
CA VAL A 313 2.95 -7.18 23.01
C VAL A 313 3.48 -6.85 21.61
N MET A 314 3.54 -5.56 21.26
CA MET A 314 4.07 -5.13 19.97
C MET A 314 5.55 -5.48 19.83
N GLN A 315 6.39 -5.19 20.83
CA GLN A 315 7.81 -5.49 20.83
C GLN A 315 8.07 -6.99 20.73
N GLN A 316 7.37 -7.81 21.51
CA GLN A 316 7.47 -9.27 21.44
C GLN A 316 7.09 -9.79 20.05
N SER A 317 6.00 -9.28 19.48
CA SER A 317 5.55 -9.67 18.14
C SER A 317 6.57 -9.30 17.08
N ILE A 318 7.08 -8.06 17.11
CA ILE A 318 8.10 -7.54 16.19
C ILE A 318 9.39 -8.38 16.30
N GLN A 319 9.82 -8.72 17.52
CA GLN A 319 10.99 -9.57 17.72
C GLN A 319 10.81 -10.95 17.07
N LYS A 320 9.63 -11.56 17.22
CA LYS A 320 9.31 -12.83 16.56
C LYS A 320 9.26 -12.72 15.04
N ALA A 321 8.75 -11.63 14.50
CA ALA A 321 8.77 -11.38 13.07
C ALA A 321 10.19 -11.35 12.50
N HIS A 322 11.12 -10.65 13.17
CA HIS A 322 12.54 -10.63 12.80
C HIS A 322 13.22 -12.00 12.85
N GLN A 323 12.83 -12.84 13.81
CA GLN A 323 13.40 -14.18 13.96
C GLN A 323 12.92 -15.15 12.88
N GLU A 324 11.66 -15.05 12.46
CA GLU A 324 10.98 -16.13 11.74
C GLU A 324 10.61 -15.80 10.29
N LEU A 325 10.22 -14.55 9.99
CA LEU A 325 9.59 -14.21 8.70
C LEU A 325 10.30 -13.09 7.93
N VAL A 326 10.77 -12.08 8.64
CA VAL A 326 11.32 -10.86 8.03
C VAL A 326 12.70 -11.10 7.44
N GLN A 327 12.87 -10.63 6.21
CA GLN A 327 14.13 -10.66 5.49
C GLN A 327 14.88 -9.35 5.73
N ALA A 328 15.92 -9.40 6.57
CA ALA A 328 16.63 -8.22 7.05
C ALA A 328 17.17 -7.32 5.92
N GLN A 329 17.72 -7.91 4.85
CA GLN A 329 18.20 -7.15 3.69
C GLN A 329 17.05 -6.38 3.03
N GLN A 330 15.92 -7.04 2.75
CA GLN A 330 14.80 -6.40 2.08
C GLN A 330 14.10 -5.37 2.98
N LEU A 331 14.04 -5.61 4.29
CA LEU A 331 13.53 -4.62 5.25
C LEU A 331 14.43 -3.37 5.27
N GLN A 332 15.75 -3.54 5.24
CA GLN A 332 16.66 -2.40 5.14
C GLN A 332 16.46 -1.63 3.83
N GLU A 333 16.43 -2.33 2.69
CA GLU A 333 16.17 -1.69 1.39
C GLU A 333 14.82 -0.96 1.36
N LEU A 334 13.77 -1.55 1.95
CA LEU A 334 12.45 -0.93 2.05
C LEU A 334 12.50 0.31 2.94
N THR A 335 13.23 0.23 4.06
CA THR A 335 13.42 1.33 4.99
C THR A 335 14.13 2.48 4.33
N ASP A 336 15.20 2.25 3.55
CA ASP A 336 15.89 3.31 2.82
C ASP A 336 14.96 4.11 1.89
N VAL A 337 13.86 3.50 1.42
CA VAL A 337 12.89 4.12 0.51
C VAL A 337 11.75 4.77 1.27
N LEU A 338 11.22 4.10 2.28
CA LEU A 338 10.06 4.51 3.04
C LEU A 338 10.39 5.27 4.33
N LYS A 339 11.69 5.55 4.57
CA LYS A 339 12.18 6.26 5.75
C LYS A 339 11.41 7.57 5.96
N TYR A 340 10.92 7.77 7.18
CA TYR A 340 10.29 9.01 7.59
C TYR A 340 10.57 9.29 9.08
N PRO A 341 10.95 10.53 9.48
CA PRO A 341 11.16 11.71 8.65
C PRO A 341 12.27 11.53 7.60
N THR A 342 12.21 12.35 6.55
CA THR A 342 13.16 12.34 5.42
C THR A 342 13.54 13.76 5.06
N GLU A 343 14.72 13.95 4.48
CA GLU A 343 15.18 15.25 3.94
C GLU A 343 15.06 15.31 2.40
N ARG A 344 14.43 14.31 1.79
CA ARG A 344 14.35 14.21 0.33
C ARG A 344 13.35 15.21 -0.25
N GLU A 345 13.82 16.04 -1.18
CA GLU A 345 12.96 16.88 -2.02
C GLU A 345 12.32 16.06 -3.17
N PRO A 346 11.11 16.42 -3.62
CA PRO A 346 10.50 15.78 -4.76
C PRO A 346 11.21 16.20 -6.06
N SER A 347 11.34 15.27 -7.01
CA SER A 347 11.91 15.50 -8.34
C SER A 347 10.93 15.02 -9.42
N ILE A 348 10.85 15.75 -10.54
CA ILE A 348 10.02 15.40 -11.72
C ILE A 348 10.85 14.61 -12.73
#